data_AF-A0A915DND5-F1
#
_entry.id   AF-A0A915DND5-F1
#
_cell.length_a   1.000
_cell.length_b   1.000
_cell.length_c   1.000
_cell.angle_alpha   90.00
_cell.angle_beta   90.00
_cell.angle_gamma   90.00
#
_symmetry.space_group_name_H-M   'P 1'
#
loop_
_entity.id
_entity.type
_entity.pdbx_description
1 polymer ?
#
loop_
_entity_poly.entity_id
_entity_poly.type
_entity_poly.pdbx_seq_one_letter_code
_entity_poly.pdbx_strand_id
1 'polypeptide(L)'
;MLHEAYRMSPDEGQQELESAQVEVRQKQEASVAVNVPAGEANIQVDPVSARRAVSSVFAVLLQAFSLTFVAEWGDRSQMTTFLLASTENVYGVILGGVIGHALCTGIAVIGGRFIAQKISVRTVTLLGGILFLVFAMSALIFGDD
;
A
#
# COMPACT_ATOMS: atom_id res chain seq x y z
N MET A 1 14.31 16.96 -3.13
CA MET A 1 13.46 16.53 -1.99
C MET A 1 13.64 17.38 -0.75
N LEU A 2 14.85 17.52 -0.18
CA LEU A 2 15.05 18.39 1.01
C LEU A 2 14.83 19.89 0.74
N HIS A 3 15.32 20.40 -0.41
CA HIS A 3 15.11 21.78 -0.83
C HIS A 3 13.61 22.08 -1.06
N GLU A 4 12.89 21.16 -1.70
CA GLU A 4 11.43 21.20 -1.88
C GLU A 4 10.71 21.24 -0.52
N ALA A 5 11.06 20.34 0.41
CA ALA A 5 10.44 20.27 1.73
C ALA A 5 10.69 21.53 2.58
N TYR A 6 11.84 22.19 2.39
CA TYR A 6 12.17 23.44 3.07
C TYR A 6 11.38 24.63 2.51
N ARG A 7 11.19 24.70 1.19
CA ARG A 7 10.44 25.78 0.53
C ARG A 7 8.92 25.60 0.48
N MET A 8 8.41 24.37 0.65
CA MET A 8 6.98 24.09 0.61
C MET A 8 6.23 25.00 1.59
N SER A 9 5.23 25.75 1.15
CA SER A 9 4.36 26.49 2.08
C SER A 9 3.54 25.49 2.89
N PRO A 10 3.18 25.75 4.17
CA PRO A 10 2.29 24.87 4.95
C PRO A 10 1.00 24.49 4.18
N ASP A 11 0.51 25.40 3.35
CA ASP A 11 -0.76 25.27 2.64
C ASP A 11 -0.64 24.48 1.32
N GLU A 12 0.54 24.49 0.70
CA GLU A 12 0.79 23.89 -0.63
C GLU A 12 0.75 22.36 -0.57
N GLY A 13 1.38 21.76 0.45
CA GLY A 13 1.29 20.31 0.67
C GLY A 13 -0.13 19.84 1.01
N GLN A 14 -0.95 20.74 1.58
CA GLN A 14 -2.36 20.47 1.87
C GLN A 14 -3.23 20.59 0.62
N GLN A 15 -2.93 21.55 -0.25
CA GLN A 15 -3.61 21.75 -1.53
C GLN A 15 -3.33 20.61 -2.52
N GLU A 16 -2.10 20.11 -2.58
CA GLU A 16 -1.72 18.93 -3.37
C GLU A 16 -2.38 17.64 -2.85
N LEU A 17 -2.53 17.50 -1.53
CA LEU A 17 -3.26 16.38 -0.93
C LEU A 17 -4.76 16.44 -1.26
N GLU A 18 -5.35 17.63 -1.17
CA GLU A 18 -6.77 17.85 -1.44
C GLU A 18 -7.07 17.61 -2.92
N SER A 19 -6.23 18.11 -3.84
CA SER A 19 -6.38 17.84 -5.28
C SER A 19 -6.21 16.35 -5.62
N ALA A 20 -5.24 15.66 -5.01
CA ALA A 20 -5.06 14.22 -5.18
C ALA A 20 -6.26 13.42 -4.62
N GLN A 21 -6.82 13.82 -3.48
CA GLN A 21 -8.03 13.19 -2.93
C GLN A 21 -9.26 13.42 -3.82
N VAL A 22 -9.41 14.62 -4.38
CA VAL A 22 -10.48 14.92 -5.34
C VAL A 22 -10.31 14.10 -6.61
N GLU A 23 -9.09 13.95 -7.14
CA GLU A 23 -8.84 13.12 -8.33
C GLU A 23 -9.12 11.63 -8.06
N VAL A 24 -8.64 11.08 -6.94
CA VAL A 24 -8.91 9.68 -6.57
C VAL A 24 -10.40 9.45 -6.37
N ARG A 25 -11.10 10.39 -5.71
CA ARG A 25 -12.56 10.33 -5.53
C ARG A 25 -13.28 10.40 -6.87
N GLN A 26 -12.83 11.23 -7.81
CA GLN A 26 -13.40 11.35 -9.14
C GLN A 26 -13.15 10.09 -9.98
N LYS A 27 -11.96 9.48 -9.91
CA LYS A 27 -11.67 8.16 -10.52
C LYS A 27 -12.49 7.04 -9.88
N GLN A 28 -12.73 7.11 -8.58
CA GLN A 28 -13.58 6.16 -7.86
C GLN A 28 -15.06 6.35 -8.25
N GLU A 29 -15.55 7.58 -8.35
CA GLU A 29 -16.91 7.89 -8.82
C GLU A 29 -17.10 7.49 -10.28
N ALA A 30 -16.11 7.72 -11.15
CA ALA A 30 -16.15 7.29 -12.55
C ALA A 30 -16.13 5.76 -12.69
N SER A 31 -15.33 5.05 -11.89
CA SER A 31 -15.31 3.58 -11.88
C SER A 31 -16.55 2.96 -11.22
N VAL A 32 -17.22 3.68 -10.31
CA VAL A 32 -18.50 3.28 -9.71
C VAL A 32 -19.68 3.57 -10.66
N ALA A 33 -19.68 4.70 -11.37
CA ALA A 33 -20.72 5.06 -12.35
C ALA A 33 -20.78 4.10 -13.54
N VAL A 34 -19.65 3.50 -13.92
CA VAL A 34 -19.59 2.43 -14.94
C VAL A 34 -20.33 1.15 -14.49
N ASN A 35 -20.67 1.00 -13.20
CA ASN A 35 -21.27 -0.21 -12.65
C ASN A 35 -22.72 -0.08 -12.13
N VAL A 36 -23.35 1.10 -12.15
CA VAL A 36 -24.71 1.30 -11.62
C VAL A 36 -25.67 1.75 -12.74
N PRO A 37 -26.57 0.87 -13.25
CA PRO A 37 -27.66 1.33 -14.10
C PRO A 37 -28.64 2.13 -13.26
N ALA A 38 -28.95 3.34 -13.72
CA ALA A 38 -29.96 4.21 -13.13
C ALA A 38 -31.35 3.57 -13.25
N GLY A 39 -32.09 3.47 -12.14
CA GLY A 39 -33.53 3.20 -12.19
C GLY A 39 -34.06 2.28 -11.09
N GLU A 40 -34.75 2.92 -10.14
CA GLU A 40 -35.87 2.41 -9.33
C GLU A 40 -35.61 1.44 -8.17
N ALA A 41 -36.07 1.91 -7.01
CA ALA A 41 -36.08 1.20 -5.74
C ALA A 41 -37.05 0.01 -5.78
N ASN A 42 -36.51 -1.20 -5.86
CA ASN A 42 -37.19 -2.41 -5.42
C ASN A 42 -36.16 -3.26 -4.66
N ILE A 43 -36.43 -3.61 -3.39
CA ILE A 43 -35.58 -4.54 -2.64
C ILE A 43 -35.89 -5.95 -3.15
N GLN A 44 -35.31 -6.28 -4.28
CA GLN A 44 -35.17 -7.63 -4.79
C GLN A 44 -33.70 -7.99 -4.64
N VAL A 45 -33.39 -9.00 -3.81
CA VAL A 45 -32.01 -9.46 -3.61
C VAL A 45 -31.58 -10.18 -4.88
N ASP A 46 -31.09 -9.42 -5.85
CA ASP A 46 -30.69 -9.93 -7.15
C ASP A 46 -29.36 -10.70 -7.05
N PRO A 47 -29.26 -11.92 -7.61
CA PRO A 47 -27.99 -12.65 -7.71
C PRO A 47 -26.94 -11.91 -8.57
N VAL A 48 -27.35 -10.87 -9.29
CA VAL A 48 -26.50 -9.96 -10.07
C VAL A 48 -25.68 -9.03 -9.15
N SER A 49 -26.23 -8.60 -8.01
CA SER A 49 -25.52 -7.75 -7.04
C SER A 49 -24.40 -8.52 -6.33
N ALA A 50 -24.65 -9.77 -5.97
CA ALA A 50 -23.62 -10.66 -5.42
C ALA A 50 -22.50 -10.92 -6.45
N ARG A 51 -22.84 -11.13 -7.73
CA ARG A 51 -21.85 -11.31 -8.80
C ARG A 51 -21.00 -10.06 -9.03
N ARG A 52 -21.59 -8.85 -8.92
CA ARG A 52 -20.87 -7.57 -8.96
C ARG A 52 -19.97 -7.39 -7.74
N ALA A 53 -20.47 -7.65 -6.53
CA ALA A 53 -19.69 -7.54 -5.31
C ALA A 53 -18.49 -8.50 -5.30
N VAL A 54 -18.69 -9.75 -5.74
CA VAL A 54 -17.60 -10.74 -5.90
C VAL A 54 -16.59 -10.29 -6.95
N SER A 55 -17.05 -9.72 -8.08
CA SER A 55 -16.16 -9.15 -9.10
C SER A 55 -15.32 -7.98 -8.56
N SER A 56 -15.94 -7.09 -7.78
CA SER A 56 -15.25 -5.95 -7.16
C SER A 56 -14.25 -6.37 -6.08
N VAL A 57 -14.60 -7.34 -5.22
CA VAL A 57 -13.67 -7.86 -4.21
C VAL A 57 -12.51 -8.58 -4.87
N PHE A 58 -12.78 -9.40 -5.90
CA PHE A 58 -11.72 -10.08 -6.65
C PHE A 58 -10.79 -9.09 -7.37
N ALA A 59 -11.33 -8.00 -7.94
CA ALA A 59 -10.51 -6.95 -8.53
C ALA A 59 -9.61 -6.25 -7.51
N VAL A 60 -10.13 -5.91 -6.32
CA VAL A 60 -9.33 -5.32 -5.23
C VAL A 60 -8.27 -6.28 -4.74
N LEU A 61 -8.60 -7.58 -4.59
CA LEU A 61 -7.65 -8.62 -4.22
C LEU A 61 -6.56 -8.78 -5.27
N LEU A 62 -6.90 -8.84 -6.55
CA LEU A 62 -5.92 -8.94 -7.63
C LEU A 62 -5.01 -7.72 -7.69
N GLN A 63 -5.55 -6.52 -7.48
CA GLN A 63 -4.75 -5.30 -7.44
C GLN A 63 -3.78 -5.31 -6.26
N ALA A 64 -4.29 -5.58 -5.04
CA ALA A 64 -3.46 -5.63 -3.83
C ALA A 64 -2.41 -6.75 -3.91
N PHE A 65 -2.80 -7.92 -4.42
CA PHE A 65 -1.89 -9.03 -4.69
C PHE A 65 -0.82 -8.62 -5.69
N SER A 66 -1.18 -8.09 -6.86
CA SER A 66 -0.20 -7.74 -7.90
C SER A 66 0.79 -6.69 -7.40
N LEU A 67 0.30 -5.68 -6.66
CA LEU A 67 1.15 -4.61 -6.11
C LEU A 67 2.14 -5.18 -5.08
N THR A 68 1.66 -6.01 -4.16
CA THR A 68 2.49 -6.62 -3.10
C THR A 68 3.45 -7.65 -3.69
N PHE A 69 2.99 -8.45 -4.64
CA PHE A 69 3.77 -9.48 -5.31
C PHE A 69 4.94 -8.89 -6.08
N VAL A 70 4.71 -7.82 -6.85
CA VAL A 70 5.79 -7.12 -7.56
C VAL A 70 6.73 -6.44 -6.58
N ALA A 71 6.20 -5.83 -5.50
CA ALA A 71 7.02 -5.18 -4.48
C ALA A 71 7.95 -6.16 -3.75
N GLU A 72 7.51 -7.39 -3.52
CA GLU A 72 8.28 -8.42 -2.83
C GLU A 72 8.95 -9.41 -3.79
N TRP A 73 8.77 -9.29 -5.10
CA TRP A 73 9.33 -10.25 -6.06
C TRP A 73 10.85 -10.31 -5.95
N GLY A 74 11.37 -11.48 -5.57
CA GLY A 74 12.81 -11.68 -5.43
C GLY A 74 13.41 -11.14 -4.12
N ASP A 75 12.58 -10.87 -3.10
CA ASP A 75 13.09 -10.53 -1.77
C ASP A 75 13.88 -11.71 -1.15
N ARG A 76 14.90 -11.37 -0.36
CA ARG A 76 15.76 -12.34 0.34
C ARG A 76 14.97 -13.22 1.31
N SER A 77 13.84 -12.71 1.83
CA SER A 77 12.94 -13.50 2.66
C SER A 77 12.39 -14.72 1.92
N GLN A 78 12.15 -14.66 0.60
CA GLN A 78 11.64 -15.77 -0.20
C GLN A 78 12.68 -16.89 -0.33
N MET A 79 13.94 -16.54 -0.64
CA MET A 79 15.04 -17.51 -0.70
C MET A 79 15.31 -18.15 0.67
N THR A 80 15.23 -17.35 1.74
CA THR A 80 15.38 -17.84 3.13
C THR A 80 14.26 -18.82 3.49
N THR A 81 13.03 -18.52 3.09
CA THR A 81 11.88 -19.39 3.32
C THR A 81 12.01 -20.71 2.58
N PHE A 82 12.48 -20.69 1.32
CA PHE A 82 12.75 -21.92 0.55
C PHE A 82 13.85 -22.77 1.19
N LEU A 83 14.94 -22.13 1.63
CA LEU A 83 16.04 -22.82 2.30
C LEU A 83 15.59 -23.45 3.62
N LEU A 84 14.82 -22.71 4.42
CA LEU A 84 14.28 -23.18 5.69
C LEU A 84 13.26 -24.31 5.49
N ALA A 85 12.39 -24.20 4.49
CA ALA A 85 11.45 -25.26 4.14
C ALA A 85 12.17 -26.52 3.60
N SER A 86 13.35 -26.37 3.01
CA SER A 86 14.16 -27.51 2.56
C SER A 86 14.87 -28.25 3.71
N THR A 87 15.12 -27.57 4.83
CA THR A 87 15.83 -28.15 5.99
C THR A 87 14.90 -28.57 7.12
N GLU A 88 13.73 -27.93 7.24
CA GLU A 88 12.76 -28.10 8.33
C GLU A 88 11.39 -28.58 7.81
N ASN A 89 10.42 -28.75 8.71
CA ASN A 89 9.07 -29.12 8.32
C ASN A 89 8.40 -28.02 7.47
N VAL A 90 8.21 -28.31 6.18
CA VAL A 90 7.62 -27.43 5.16
C VAL A 90 6.29 -26.80 5.63
N TYR A 91 5.40 -27.57 6.25
CA TYR A 91 4.11 -27.07 6.71
C TYR A 91 4.26 -26.05 7.85
N GLY A 92 5.20 -26.28 8.76
CA GLY A 92 5.51 -25.35 9.85
C GLY A 92 6.09 -24.03 9.34
N VAL A 93 6.99 -24.09 8.36
CA VAL A 93 7.61 -22.89 7.76
C VAL A 93 6.58 -22.06 7.00
N ILE A 94 5.71 -22.70 6.21
CA ILE A 94 4.64 -22.01 5.48
C ILE A 94 3.65 -21.36 6.47
N LEU A 95 3.20 -22.11 7.49
CA LEU A 95 2.22 -21.60 8.44
C LEU A 95 2.78 -20.44 9.27
N GLY A 96 4.02 -20.56 9.74
CA GLY A 96 4.72 -19.50 10.46
C GLY A 96 4.93 -18.26 9.61
N GLY A 97 5.36 -18.44 8.35
CA GLY A 97 5.53 -17.35 7.39
C GLY A 97 4.21 -16.62 7.11
N VAL A 98 3.13 -17.35 6.84
CA VAL A 98 1.79 -16.76 6.60
C VAL A 98 1.30 -15.98 7.81
N ILE A 99 1.41 -16.53 9.02
CA ILE A 99 0.96 -15.85 10.25
C ILE A 99 1.81 -14.60 10.49
N GLY A 100 3.13 -14.70 10.37
CA GLY A 100 4.05 -13.58 10.55
C GLY A 100 3.76 -12.44 9.56
N HIS A 101 3.59 -12.78 8.28
CA HIS A 101 3.32 -11.80 7.24
C HIS A 101 1.93 -11.16 7.40
N ALA A 102 0.92 -11.96 7.78
CA ALA A 102 -0.42 -11.46 8.05
C ALA A 102 -0.44 -10.47 9.24
N LEU A 103 0.28 -10.79 10.32
CA LEU A 103 0.42 -9.89 11.47
C LEU A 103 1.15 -8.60 11.10
N CYS A 104 2.29 -8.71 10.40
CA CYS A 104 3.06 -7.56 9.93
C CYS A 104 2.20 -6.63 9.05
N THR A 105 1.52 -7.21 8.05
CA THR A 105 0.64 -6.47 7.14
C THR A 105 -0.53 -5.83 7.90
N GLY A 106 -1.15 -6.56 8.82
CA GLY A 106 -2.25 -6.03 9.63
C GLY A 106 -1.82 -4.82 10.47
N ILE A 107 -0.66 -4.92 11.13
CA ILE A 107 -0.09 -3.80 11.90
C ILE A 107 0.25 -2.63 10.98
N ALA A 108 0.84 -2.88 9.81
CA ALA A 108 1.19 -1.84 8.84
C ALA A 108 -0.05 -1.09 8.32
N VAL A 109 -1.15 -1.80 8.04
CA VAL A 109 -2.40 -1.17 7.59
C VAL A 109 -3.03 -0.32 8.70
N ILE A 110 -3.11 -0.84 9.93
CA ILE A 110 -3.70 -0.10 11.06
C ILE A 110 -2.82 1.10 11.44
N GLY A 111 -1.51 0.88 11.57
CA GLY A 111 -0.53 1.91 11.90
C GLY A 111 -0.45 2.97 10.81
N GLY A 112 -0.40 2.55 9.55
CA GLY A 112 -0.39 3.44 8.38
C GLY A 112 -1.65 4.32 8.33
N ARG A 113 -2.82 3.76 8.62
CA ARG A 113 -4.06 4.53 8.70
C ARG A 113 -4.05 5.56 9.83
N PHE A 114 -3.49 5.22 10.99
CA PHE A 114 -3.34 6.16 12.10
C PHE A 114 -2.33 7.29 11.80
N ILE A 115 -1.21 6.93 11.19
CA ILE A 115 -0.15 7.85 10.79
C ILE A 115 -0.64 8.80 9.69
N ALA A 116 -1.35 8.30 8.69
CA ALA A 116 -1.89 9.11 7.58
C ALA A 116 -2.88 10.18 8.06
N GLN A 117 -3.54 9.98 9.19
CA GLN A 117 -4.46 10.97 9.78
C GLN A 117 -3.74 12.05 10.61
N LYS A 118 -2.49 11.81 11.01
CA LYS A 118 -1.76 12.67 11.96
C LYS A 118 -0.55 13.38 11.36
N ILE A 119 0.03 12.85 10.28
CA ILE A 119 1.28 13.35 9.71
C ILE A 119 1.00 14.08 8.38
N SER A 120 1.44 15.33 8.28
CA SER A 120 1.39 16.13 7.05
C SER A 120 2.40 15.60 6.02
N VAL A 121 2.06 15.70 4.73
CA VAL A 121 2.96 15.36 3.60
C VAL A 121 4.31 16.06 3.71
N ARG A 122 4.34 17.28 4.24
CA ARG A 122 5.60 18.01 4.45
C ARG A 122 6.55 17.25 5.37
N THR A 123 6.03 16.68 6.46
CA THR A 123 6.83 15.92 7.44
C THR A 123 7.36 14.64 6.82
N VAL A 124 6.56 13.94 6.02
CA VAL A 124 6.99 12.72 5.31
C VAL A 124 8.10 13.04 4.31
N THR A 125 7.96 14.10 3.52
CA THR A 125 8.96 14.50 2.51
C THR A 125 10.27 14.94 3.16
N LEU A 126 10.20 15.65 4.30
CA LEU A 126 11.40 16.07 5.04
C LEU A 126 12.14 14.86 5.65
N LEU A 127 11.41 13.94 6.30
CA LEU A 127 11.96 12.70 6.85
C LEU A 127 12.59 11.83 5.75
N GLY A 128 11.90 11.64 4.63
CA GLY A 128 12.41 10.88 3.49
C GLY A 128 13.70 11.48 2.93
N GLY A 129 13.77 12.81 2.83
CA GLY A 129 14.99 13.51 2.42
C GLY A 129 16.16 13.31 3.40
N ILE A 130 15.90 13.38 4.71
CA ILE A 130 16.94 13.19 5.74
C ILE A 130 17.45 11.74 5.69
N LEU A 131 16.55 10.75 5.65
CA LEU A 131 16.93 9.34 5.51
C LEU A 131 17.76 9.12 4.25
N PHE A 132 17.38 9.74 3.13
CA PHE A 132 18.13 9.64 1.89
C PHE A 132 19.56 10.16 2.04
N LEU A 133 19.77 11.30 2.71
CA LEU A 133 21.11 11.82 3.01
C LEU A 133 21.91 10.88 3.93
N VAL A 134 21.27 10.33 4.96
CA VAL A 134 21.93 9.38 5.88
C VAL A 134 22.38 8.12 5.13
N PHE A 135 21.53 7.55 4.29
CA PHE A 135 21.89 6.40 3.46
C PHE A 135 22.97 6.73 2.44
N ALA A 136 22.90 7.90 1.80
CA ALA A 136 23.92 8.34 0.84
C ALA A 136 25.29 8.50 1.52
N MET A 137 25.34 9.10 2.71
CA MET A 137 26.58 9.24 3.50
C MET A 137 27.10 7.88 3.98
N SER A 138 26.20 7.00 4.46
CA SER A 138 26.58 5.66 4.87
C SER A 138 27.15 4.86 3.69
N ALA A 139 26.51 4.91 2.53
CA ALA A 139 27.01 4.25 1.32
C ALA A 139 28.36 4.82 0.86
N LEU A 140 28.61 6.12 1.05
CA LEU A 140 29.89 6.74 0.69
C LEU A 140 31.02 6.32 1.64
N ILE A 141 30.73 6.17 2.93
CA ILE A 141 31.72 5.78 3.95
C ILE A 141 31.99 4.26 3.93
N PHE A 142 30.96 3.45 3.71
CA PHE A 142 31.04 1.98 3.72
C PHE A 142 31.18 1.35 2.32
N GLY A 143 31.07 2.13 1.25
CA GLY A 143 31.16 1.65 -0.14
C GLY A 143 32.58 1.63 -0.71
N ASP A 144 33.60 1.80 0.12
CA ASP A 144 35.02 1.79 -0.28
C ASP A 144 35.70 0.41 -0.10
N ASP A 145 34.92 -0.66 0.15
CA ASP A 145 35.38 -2.07 0.21
C ASP A 145 34.60 -2.99 -0.76
#